data_AF-A0A358D3P4-F1
#
_entry.id   AF-A0A358D3P4-F1
#
_cell.length_a   1.000
_cell.length_b   1.000
_cell.length_c   1.000
_cell.angle_alpha   90.00
_cell.angle_beta   90.00
_cell.angle_gamma   90.00
#
_symmetry.space_group_name_H-M   'P 1'
#
loop_
_entity.id
_entity.type
_entity.pdbx_description
1 polymer ?
#
loop_
_entity_poly.entity_id
_entity_poly.type
_entity_poly.pdbx_seq_one_letter_code
_entity_poly.pdbx_strand_id
1 'polypeptide(L)'
;MKVSAKLLTPLSLKWWFEDRSSGKIVVAQQPNILLVLCLVALGAAWIWSDSLAVVVIGKICWLTWSADELFRGVNPWRRALGLVVGVLTLVS
;
A
#
# COMPACT_ATOMS: atom_id res chain seq x y z
N MET A 1 22.11 28.95 -13.47
CA MET A 1 21.54 27.63 -13.82
C MET A 1 20.07 27.60 -13.40
N LYS A 2 19.12 27.55 -14.35
CA LYS A 2 17.71 27.29 -14.02
C LYS A 2 17.56 25.79 -13.86
N VAL A 3 17.55 25.29 -12.62
CA VAL A 3 17.14 23.90 -12.35
C VAL A 3 15.71 23.78 -12.88
N SER A 4 15.51 22.91 -13.87
CA SER A 4 14.20 22.69 -14.47
C SER A 4 13.22 22.27 -13.38
N ALA A 5 12.10 22.99 -13.23
CA ALA A 5 11.10 22.71 -12.19
C ALA A 5 10.60 21.24 -12.21
N LYS A 6 10.72 20.55 -13.36
CA LYS A 6 10.47 19.10 -13.51
C LYS A 6 11.39 18.19 -12.70
N LEU A 7 12.58 18.65 -12.28
CA LEU A 7 13.49 17.85 -11.44
C LEU A 7 13.13 17.92 -9.95
N LEU A 8 12.41 18.96 -9.54
CA LEU A 8 12.01 19.16 -8.14
C LEU A 8 10.61 18.61 -7.84
N THR A 9 9.85 18.21 -8.86
CA THR A 9 8.51 17.64 -8.68
C THR A 9 8.47 16.40 -7.78
N PRO A 10 9.36 15.38 -7.88
CA PRO A 10 9.31 14.24 -6.97
C PRO A 10 9.71 14.58 -5.52
N LEU A 11 10.33 15.74 -5.29
CA LEU A 11 10.68 16.22 -3.95
C LEU A 11 9.51 16.99 -3.29
N SER A 12 8.45 17.29 -4.05
CA SER A 12 7.29 18.01 -3.54
C SER A 12 6.33 17.07 -2.81
N LEU A 13 5.96 17.43 -1.57
CA LEU A 13 4.92 16.72 -0.81
C LEU A 13 3.59 16.67 -1.57
N LYS A 14 3.24 17.78 -2.24
CA LYS A 14 2.04 17.82 -3.08
C LYS A 14 2.09 16.73 -4.15
N TRP A 15 3.24 16.56 -4.82
CA TRP A 15 3.38 15.52 -5.83
C TRP A 15 3.22 14.11 -5.24
N TRP A 16 3.72 13.86 -4.02
CA TRP A 16 3.59 12.54 -3.36
C TRP A 16 2.15 12.15 -3.03
N PHE A 17 1.32 13.10 -2.61
CA PHE A 17 -0.03 12.82 -2.13
C PHE A 17 -1.13 13.19 -3.13
N GLU A 18 -0.85 13.97 -4.16
CA GLU A 18 -1.85 14.34 -5.16
C GLU A 18 -2.23 13.14 -6.03
N ASP A 19 -3.52 12.84 -6.06
CA ASP A 19 -4.15 11.87 -6.93
C ASP A 19 -4.04 12.31 -8.40
N ARG A 20 -3.49 11.43 -9.24
CA ARG A 20 -3.25 11.70 -10.67
C ARG A 20 -4.53 11.79 -11.51
N SER A 21 -5.66 11.32 -11.00
CA SER A 21 -6.95 11.38 -11.69
C SER A 21 -7.77 12.61 -11.32
N SER A 22 -7.72 13.03 -10.06
CA SER A 22 -8.60 14.08 -9.53
C SER A 22 -7.88 15.38 -9.15
N GLY A 23 -6.55 15.37 -9.03
CA GLY A 23 -5.76 16.52 -8.58
C GLY A 23 -5.93 16.85 -7.09
N LYS A 24 -6.66 16.02 -6.32
CA LYS A 24 -6.87 16.20 -4.88
C LYS A 24 -5.76 15.53 -4.08
N ILE A 25 -5.47 16.05 -2.89
CA ILE A 25 -4.55 15.42 -1.95
C ILE A 25 -5.22 14.20 -1.31
N VAL A 26 -4.61 13.03 -1.45
CA VAL A 26 -5.11 11.75 -0.93
C VAL A 26 -3.99 11.08 -0.13
N VAL A 27 -4.17 11.04 1.19
CA VAL A 27 -3.24 10.32 2.10
C VAL A 27 -3.71 8.88 2.31
N ALA A 28 -5.02 8.69 2.43
CA ALA A 28 -5.68 7.39 2.55
C ALA A 28 -6.86 7.31 1.58
N GLN A 29 -7.04 6.16 0.95
CA GLN A 29 -8.24 5.85 0.19
C GLN A 29 -9.35 5.36 1.14
N GLN A 30 -10.60 5.41 0.69
CA GLN A 30 -11.67 4.67 1.36
C GLN A 30 -11.27 3.19 1.46
N PRO A 31 -11.71 2.48 2.53
CA PRO A 31 -11.40 1.07 2.70
C PRO A 31 -11.80 0.28 1.45
N ASN A 32 -10.83 -0.39 0.83
CA ASN A 32 -11.10 -1.32 -0.26
C ASN A 32 -11.28 -2.72 0.31
N ILE A 33 -11.98 -3.59 -0.44
CA ILE A 33 -12.31 -4.96 0.00
C ILE A 33 -11.03 -5.73 0.36
N LEU A 34 -9.94 -5.52 -0.38
CA LEU A 34 -8.66 -6.18 -0.13
C LEU A 34 -8.07 -5.81 1.25
N LEU A 35 -8.13 -4.53 1.65
CA LEU A 35 -7.67 -4.10 2.97
C LEU A 35 -8.53 -4.71 4.07
N VAL A 36 -9.85 -4.80 3.87
CA VAL A 36 -10.77 -5.44 4.82
C VAL A 36 -10.38 -6.92 5.00
N LEU A 37 -10.09 -7.64 3.91
CA LEU A 37 -9.63 -9.03 3.99
C LEU A 37 -8.30 -9.15 4.75
N CYS A 38 -7.37 -8.23 4.54
CA CYS A 38 -6.11 -8.19 5.29
C CYS A 38 -6.34 -7.98 6.79
N LEU A 39 -7.25 -7.08 7.17
CA LEU A 39 -7.59 -6.83 8.58
C LEU A 39 -8.30 -8.03 9.22
N VAL A 40 -9.18 -8.70 8.50
CA VAL A 40 -9.82 -9.95 8.96
C VAL A 40 -8.78 -11.05 9.15
N ALA A 41 -7.86 -11.21 8.19
CA ALA A 41 -6.80 -12.20 8.29
C ALA A 41 -5.82 -11.89 9.45
N LEU A 42 -5.53 -10.61 9.70
CA LEU A 42 -4.75 -10.17 10.86
C LEU A 42 -5.46 -10.55 12.17
N GLY A 43 -6.76 -10.29 12.28
CA GLY A 43 -7.55 -10.70 13.45
C GLY A 43 -7.58 -12.22 13.64
N ALA A 44 -7.70 -12.99 12.56
CA ALA A 44 -7.63 -14.45 12.61
C ALA A 44 -6.25 -14.94 13.09
N ALA A 45 -5.16 -14.32 12.63
CA ALA A 45 -3.80 -14.66 13.05
C ALA A 45 -3.55 -14.40 14.55
N TRP A 46 -4.30 -13.48 15.17
CA TRP A 46 -4.22 -13.26 16.63
C TRP A 46 -4.90 -14.37 17.44
N ILE A 47 -5.89 -15.04 16.88
CA ILE A 47 -6.65 -16.11 17.56
C ILE A 47 -6.03 -17.49 17.27
N TRP A 48 -5.54 -17.69 16.05
CA TRP A 48 -5.01 -18.97 15.55
C TRP A 48 -3.58 -18.83 15.03
N SER A 49 -2.70 -18.25 15.82
CA SER A 49 -1.30 -17.97 15.45
C SER A 49 -0.51 -19.23 15.04
N ASP A 50 -0.83 -20.38 15.63
CA ASP A 50 -0.14 -21.65 15.37
C ASP A 50 -0.66 -22.37 14.12
N SER A 51 -1.74 -21.87 13.51
CA SER A 51 -2.32 -22.45 12.30
C SER A 51 -1.56 -22.00 11.07
N LEU A 52 -0.82 -22.93 10.46
CA LEU A 52 -0.13 -22.71 9.19
C LEU A 52 -1.07 -22.15 8.10
N ALA A 53 -2.30 -22.65 8.03
CA ALA A 53 -3.29 -22.20 7.06
C ALA A 53 -3.63 -20.72 7.24
N VAL A 54 -3.84 -20.28 8.49
CA VAL A 54 -4.16 -18.87 8.79
C VAL A 54 -3.00 -17.96 8.45
N VAL A 55 -1.77 -18.36 8.78
CA VAL A 55 -0.56 -17.60 8.46
C VAL A 55 -0.38 -17.47 6.94
N VAL A 56 -0.51 -18.57 6.18
CA VAL A 56 -0.36 -18.56 4.72
C VAL A 56 -1.43 -17.73 4.05
N ILE A 57 -2.71 -17.89 4.44
CA ILE A 57 -3.82 -17.10 3.89
C ILE A 57 -3.60 -15.60 4.20
N GLY A 58 -3.19 -15.28 5.43
CA GLY A 58 -2.87 -13.90 5.80
C GLY A 58 -1.79 -13.28 4.94
N LYS A 59 -0.68 -14.01 4.69
CA LYS A 59 0.37 -13.54 3.78
C LYS A 59 -0.15 -13.33 2.35
N ILE A 60 -0.98 -14.23 1.83
CA ILE A 60 -1.60 -14.08 0.50
C ILE A 60 -2.46 -12.81 0.43
N CYS A 61 -3.30 -12.55 1.45
CA CYS A 61 -4.11 -11.34 1.51
C CYS A 61 -3.24 -10.08 1.49
N TRP A 62 -2.24 -10.00 2.37
CA TRP A 62 -1.33 -8.85 2.45
C TRP A 62 -0.54 -8.64 1.16
N LEU A 63 -0.01 -9.72 0.55
CA LEU A 63 0.70 -9.63 -0.73
C LEU A 63 -0.23 -9.17 -1.86
N THR A 64 -1.46 -9.67 -1.91
CA THR A 64 -2.45 -9.27 -2.93
C THR A 64 -2.79 -7.78 -2.81
N TRP A 65 -3.07 -7.30 -1.59
CA TRP A 65 -3.32 -5.88 -1.36
C TRP A 65 -2.09 -5.03 -1.69
N SER A 66 -0.91 -5.47 -1.26
CA SER A 66 0.35 -4.75 -1.51
C SER A 66 0.65 -4.58 -3.01
N ALA A 67 0.36 -5.61 -3.81
CA ALA A 67 0.50 -5.57 -5.26
C ALA A 67 -0.52 -4.62 -5.89
N ASP A 68 -1.77 -4.63 -5.44
CA ASP A 68 -2.78 -3.70 -5.91
C ASP A 68 -2.37 -2.24 -5.66
N GLU A 69 -1.86 -1.93 -4.46
CA GLU A 69 -1.33 -0.61 -4.14
C GLU A 69 -0.11 -0.22 -4.98
N LEU A 70 0.82 -1.16 -5.18
CA LEU A 70 2.04 -0.92 -5.95
C LEU A 70 1.74 -0.58 -7.41
N PHE A 71 0.82 -1.33 -8.05
CA PHE A 71 0.54 -1.17 -9.47
C PHE A 71 -0.59 -0.19 -9.77
N ARG A 72 -1.63 -0.14 -8.92
CA ARG A 72 -2.84 0.68 -9.12
C ARG A 72 -2.98 1.83 -8.13
N GLY A 73 -2.01 2.04 -7.24
CA GLY A 73 -1.99 3.20 -6.35
C GLY A 73 -2.08 4.52 -7.10
N VAL A 74 -3.00 5.40 -6.67
CA VAL A 74 -3.35 6.68 -7.31
C VAL A 74 -2.26 7.75 -7.20
N ASN A 75 -1.30 7.55 -6.30
CA ASN A 75 -0.19 8.47 -6.09
C ASN A 75 1.07 7.70 -5.63
N PRO A 76 2.27 8.33 -5.70
CA PRO A 76 3.54 7.71 -5.31
C PRO A 76 3.56 7.21 -3.87
N TRP A 77 2.89 7.92 -2.96
CA TRP A 77 2.75 7.51 -1.57
C TRP A 77 2.10 6.13 -1.44
N ARG A 78 0.97 5.91 -2.12
CA ARG A 78 0.25 4.62 -2.12
C ARG A 78 1.11 3.49 -2.71
N ARG A 79 1.81 3.77 -3.81
CA ARG A 79 2.69 2.78 -4.44
C ARG A 79 3.86 2.38 -3.54
N ALA A 80 4.46 3.36 -2.85
CA ALA A 80 5.51 3.11 -1.87
C ALA A 80 4.98 2.31 -0.68
N LEU A 81 3.78 2.62 -0.19
CA LEU A 81 3.13 1.84 0.88
C LEU A 81 2.92 0.38 0.46
N GLY A 82 2.43 0.13 -0.76
CA GLY A 82 2.32 -1.21 -1.34
C GLY A 82 3.67 -1.93 -1.37
N LEU A 83 4.72 -1.28 -1.87
CA LEU A 83 6.06 -1.87 -1.89
C LEU A 83 6.55 -2.27 -0.48
N VAL A 84 6.45 -1.35 0.48
CA VAL A 84 6.92 -1.56 1.85
C VAL A 84 6.16 -2.71 2.50
N VAL A 85 4.83 -2.73 2.41
CA VAL A 85 4.01 -3.79 3.00
C VAL A 85 4.29 -5.14 2.34
N GLY A 86 4.48 -5.17 1.01
CA GLY A 86 4.84 -6.38 0.29
C GLY A 86 6.17 -6.96 0.75
N VAL A 87 7.21 -6.12 0.85
CA VAL A 87 8.53 -6.55 1.35
C VAL A 87 8.45 -7.06 2.78
N LEU A 88 7.78 -6.32 3.68
CA LEU A 88 7.61 -6.73 5.08
C LEU A 88 6.89 -8.07 5.20
N THR A 89 5.87 -8.31 4.36
CA THR A 89 5.12 -9.57 4.35
C THR A 89 5.99 -10.75 3.89
N LEU A 90 6.94 -10.51 2.98
CA LEU A 90 7.87 -11.55 2.50
C LEU A 90 8.95 -11.91 3.53
N VAL A 91 9.40 -10.96 4.34
CA VAL A 91 10.50 -11.17 5.30
C VAL A 91 10.05 -11.52 6.72
N SER A 92 8.77 -11.30 7.05
CA SER A 92 8.15 -11.77 8.31
C SER A 92 7.85 -13.26 8.29
#